data_AF-A0A5C7R502-F1
#
_entry.id   AF-A0A5C7R502-F1
#
_cell.length_a   1.000
_cell.length_b   1.000
_cell.length_c   1.000
_cell.angle_alpha   90.00
_cell.angle_beta   90.00
_cell.angle_gamma   90.00
#
_symmetry.space_group_name_H-M   'P 1'
#
loop_
_entity.id
_entity.type
_entity.pdbx_description
1 polymer ?
#
loop_
_entity_poly.entity_id
_entity_poly.type
_entity_poly.pdbx_seq_one_letter_code
_entity_poly.pdbx_strand_id
1 'polypeptide(L)'
;RQLPALSSTIGAPKIEVLKTRILDINPRCQVQLIEDFVELDTVAQLLTKDMDYVIDCIDNFRVKAALIAYCKRQKIRVITLGGAGGQRDPSQIRLGDLARSQHDPLLARVRKQLRQDYNFSRNPKRRFEIPCVWSEEQMQFPNTDGGVCSERPIDAHATGLSCAGGLGSVMTVTASFALFAVSHVLGKLAIGRKNQDEPENSSS
;
A
#
# COMPACT_ATOMS: atom_id res chain seq x y z
N ARG A 1 -2.99 13.37 9.12
CA ARG A 1 -2.87 12.04 8.49
C ARG A 1 -1.68 11.90 7.53
N GLN A 2 -1.13 13.00 7.01
CA GLN A 2 0.06 12.97 6.14
C GLN A 2 1.20 13.68 6.88
N LEU A 3 2.37 13.05 6.96
CA LEU A 3 3.57 13.64 7.57
C LEU A 3 4.04 14.95 6.89
N PRO A 4 4.03 15.11 5.54
CA PRO A 4 4.55 16.32 4.90
C PRO A 4 3.57 17.51 4.93
N ALA A 5 2.38 17.38 5.50
CA ALA A 5 1.34 18.41 5.45
C ALA A 5 1.46 19.38 6.65
N LEU A 6 2.31 20.39 6.50
CA LEU A 6 2.50 21.50 7.44
C LEU A 6 1.99 22.80 6.81
N SER A 7 1.68 23.81 7.63
CA SER A 7 1.28 25.13 7.10
C SER A 7 2.33 25.74 6.17
N SER A 8 3.61 25.46 6.42
CA SER A 8 4.74 25.94 5.61
C SER A 8 4.92 25.19 4.28
N THR A 9 4.25 24.06 4.08
CA THR A 9 4.41 23.20 2.90
C THR A 9 3.16 23.13 2.03
N ILE A 10 2.15 23.97 2.31
CA ILE A 10 0.94 24.08 1.49
C ILE A 10 1.32 24.51 0.07
N GLY A 11 0.82 23.78 -0.93
CA GLY A 11 1.08 24.05 -2.36
C GLY A 11 2.38 23.46 -2.89
N ALA A 12 3.30 23.00 -2.02
CA ALA A 12 4.53 22.36 -2.46
C ALA A 12 4.28 20.91 -2.94
N PRO A 13 5.00 20.43 -3.99
CA PRO A 13 4.95 19.04 -4.39
C PRO A 13 5.34 18.11 -3.23
N LYS A 14 4.48 17.11 -2.94
CA LYS A 14 4.69 16.20 -1.80
C LYS A 14 6.03 15.47 -1.87
N ILE A 15 6.44 15.08 -3.08
CA ILE A 15 7.67 14.32 -3.31
C ILE A 15 8.91 15.15 -2.96
N GLU A 16 8.91 16.45 -3.26
CA GLU A 16 10.01 17.37 -2.94
C GLU A 16 10.10 17.60 -1.43
N VAL A 17 8.97 17.85 -0.77
CA VAL A 17 8.93 18.02 0.71
C VAL A 17 9.47 16.76 1.41
N LEU A 18 9.10 15.58 0.92
CA LEU A 18 9.57 14.31 1.47
C LEU A 18 11.06 14.08 1.20
N LYS A 19 11.57 14.41 0.01
CA LYS A 19 13.01 14.32 -0.30
C LYS A 19 13.84 15.17 0.63
N THR A 20 13.48 16.45 0.80
CA THR A 20 14.17 17.36 1.72
C THR A 20 14.22 16.75 3.12
N ARG A 21 13.06 16.29 3.62
CA ARG A 21 12.99 15.65 4.93
C ARG A 21 13.85 14.38 5.04
N ILE A 22 13.88 13.53 4.01
CA ILE A 22 14.71 12.32 4.02
C ILE A 22 16.20 12.68 4.07
N LEU A 23 16.63 13.70 3.33
CA LEU A 23 18.01 14.17 3.32
C LEU A 23 18.40 14.84 4.65
N ASP A 24 17.45 15.52 5.32
CA ASP A 24 17.65 16.02 6.69
C ASP A 24 17.87 14.88 7.70
N ILE A 25 17.20 13.74 7.51
CA ILE A 25 17.37 12.54 8.35
C ILE A 25 18.69 11.84 8.04
N ASN A 26 19.03 11.68 6.76
CA ASN A 26 20.26 11.05 6.31
C ASN A 26 20.75 11.68 4.99
N PRO A 27 21.75 12.57 5.04
CA PRO A 27 22.28 13.24 3.85
C PRO A 27 22.90 12.31 2.82
N ARG A 28 23.24 11.07 3.20
CA ARG A 28 23.80 10.05 2.31
C ARG A 28 22.75 9.19 1.62
N CYS A 29 21.46 9.36 1.95
CA CYS A 29 20.38 8.63 1.30
C CYS A 29 20.23 9.10 -0.14
N GLN A 30 20.28 8.16 -1.09
CA GLN A 30 19.98 8.47 -2.49
C GLN A 30 18.47 8.44 -2.68
N VAL A 31 17.90 9.60 -3.01
CA VAL A 31 16.45 9.76 -3.20
C VAL A 31 16.17 10.16 -4.64
N GLN A 32 15.57 9.23 -5.39
CA GLN A 32 15.08 9.49 -6.73
C GLN A 32 13.61 9.91 -6.66
N LEU A 33 13.28 11.01 -7.35
CA LEU A 33 11.92 11.49 -7.48
C LEU A 33 11.37 11.12 -8.84
N ILE A 34 10.13 10.67 -8.84
CA ILE A 34 9.36 10.34 -10.03
C ILE A 34 8.06 11.11 -9.90
N GLU A 35 7.96 12.22 -10.64
CA GLU A 35 6.73 13.02 -10.72
C GLU A 35 5.87 12.50 -11.88
N ASP A 36 5.39 11.27 -11.72
CA ASP A 36 4.51 10.63 -12.68
C ASP A 36 3.51 9.74 -11.96
N PHE A 37 2.38 9.50 -12.59
CA PHE A 37 1.42 8.52 -12.10
C PHE A 37 1.82 7.13 -12.57
N VAL A 38 1.76 6.16 -11.67
CA VAL A 38 1.78 4.76 -12.10
C VAL A 38 0.48 4.53 -12.87
N GLU A 39 0.62 4.22 -14.14
CA GLU A 39 -0.46 3.84 -15.03
C GLU A 39 -0.17 2.46 -15.63
N LEU A 40 -1.13 1.90 -16.36
CA LEU A 40 -1.01 0.56 -16.94
C LEU A 40 0.17 0.44 -17.92
N ASP A 41 0.46 1.53 -18.61
CA ASP A 41 1.52 1.70 -19.60
C ASP A 41 2.86 2.12 -18.97
N THR A 42 2.86 2.94 -17.91
CA THR A 42 4.10 3.42 -17.27
C THR A 42 4.68 2.45 -16.24
N VAL A 43 3.88 1.54 -15.67
CA VAL A 43 4.35 0.62 -14.60
C VAL A 43 5.61 -0.16 -14.95
N ALA A 44 5.79 -0.50 -16.23
CA ALA A 44 6.93 -1.26 -16.70
C ALA A 44 8.23 -0.45 -16.79
N GLN A 45 8.13 0.87 -16.89
CA GLN A 45 9.26 1.79 -16.93
C GLN A 45 9.67 2.19 -15.51
N LEU A 46 8.68 2.27 -14.60
CA LEU A 46 8.88 2.72 -13.23
C LEU A 46 9.35 1.61 -12.28
N LEU A 47 8.96 0.36 -12.51
CA LEU A 47 9.26 -0.76 -11.62
C LEU A 47 10.22 -1.74 -12.27
N THR A 48 11.42 -1.78 -11.73
CA THR A 48 12.56 -2.50 -12.29
C THR A 48 13.04 -3.60 -11.33
N LYS A 49 13.77 -4.59 -11.85
CA LYS A 49 14.18 -5.78 -11.08
C LYS A 49 15.33 -5.53 -10.08
N ASP A 50 16.01 -4.41 -10.20
CA ASP A 50 17.00 -3.89 -9.26
C ASP A 50 16.37 -3.35 -7.97
N MET A 51 15.04 -3.12 -7.95
CA MET A 51 14.35 -2.78 -6.71
C MET A 51 14.28 -3.99 -5.78
N ASP A 52 14.88 -3.85 -4.60
CA ASP A 52 14.82 -4.86 -3.53
C ASP A 52 13.39 -5.13 -3.05
N TYR A 53 12.56 -4.09 -3.06
CA TYR A 53 11.17 -4.14 -2.62
C TYR A 53 10.36 -2.95 -3.12
N VAL A 54 9.07 -3.18 -3.39
CA VAL A 54 8.06 -2.16 -3.69
C VAL A 54 7.05 -2.09 -2.55
N ILE A 55 6.82 -0.90 -2.00
CA ILE A 55 5.75 -0.64 -1.01
C ILE A 55 4.63 0.12 -1.70
N ASP A 56 3.51 -0.55 -1.92
CA ASP A 56 2.36 -0.01 -2.64
C ASP A 56 1.36 0.68 -1.70
N CYS A 57 1.42 2.01 -1.72
CA CYS A 57 0.56 2.93 -0.97
C CYS A 57 -0.52 3.62 -1.84
N ILE A 58 -0.86 3.06 -3.00
CA ILE A 58 -1.84 3.64 -3.94
C ILE A 58 -3.27 3.41 -3.44
N ASP A 59 -4.15 4.39 -3.65
CA ASP A 59 -5.58 4.38 -3.27
C ASP A 59 -6.53 4.10 -4.45
N ASN A 60 -6.05 4.19 -5.69
CA ASN A 60 -6.80 3.79 -6.88
C ASN A 60 -6.72 2.27 -7.12
N PHE A 61 -7.84 1.56 -7.00
CA PHE A 61 -7.87 0.10 -7.09
C PHE A 61 -7.39 -0.47 -8.44
N ARG A 62 -7.58 0.25 -9.56
CA ARG A 62 -7.19 -0.24 -10.90
C ARG A 62 -5.68 -0.21 -11.05
N VAL A 63 -5.08 0.95 -10.75
CA VAL A 63 -3.63 1.14 -10.75
C VAL A 63 -2.97 0.17 -9.78
N LYS A 64 -3.52 0.05 -8.57
CA LYS A 64 -3.04 -0.87 -7.54
C LYS A 64 -3.01 -2.32 -8.00
N ALA A 65 -4.10 -2.79 -8.63
CA ALA A 65 -4.16 -4.15 -9.19
C ALA A 65 -3.14 -4.35 -10.32
N ALA A 66 -2.98 -3.37 -11.21
CA ALA A 66 -2.00 -3.40 -12.29
C ALA A 66 -0.57 -3.51 -11.75
N LEU A 67 -0.20 -2.68 -10.77
CA LEU A 67 1.10 -2.72 -10.10
C LEU A 67 1.36 -4.09 -9.47
N ILE A 68 0.42 -4.61 -8.69
CA ILE A 68 0.55 -5.92 -8.04
C ILE A 68 0.73 -7.03 -9.09
N ALA A 69 -0.06 -7.01 -10.16
CA ALA A 69 0.03 -8.00 -11.23
C ALA A 69 1.35 -7.91 -11.99
N TYR A 70 1.84 -6.70 -12.27
CA TYR A 70 3.13 -6.47 -12.89
C TYR A 70 4.27 -7.01 -12.01
N CYS A 71 4.32 -6.60 -10.74
CA CYS A 71 5.33 -7.06 -9.79
C CYS A 71 5.34 -8.59 -9.68
N LYS A 72 4.17 -9.22 -9.55
CA LYS A 72 4.06 -10.68 -9.49
C LYS A 72 4.62 -11.36 -10.75
N ARG A 73 4.26 -10.85 -11.94
CA ARG A 73 4.73 -11.39 -13.23
C ARG A 73 6.24 -11.25 -13.40
N GLN A 74 6.80 -10.12 -12.98
CA GLN A 74 8.23 -9.83 -13.09
C GLN A 74 9.08 -10.36 -11.94
N LYS A 75 8.45 -11.00 -10.95
CA LYS A 75 9.09 -11.47 -9.70
C LYS A 75 9.71 -10.32 -8.89
N ILE A 76 9.15 -9.12 -8.98
CA ILE A 76 9.50 -7.98 -8.14
C ILE A 76 8.73 -8.12 -6.82
N ARG A 77 9.45 -8.01 -5.70
CA ARG A 77 8.86 -8.16 -4.37
C ARG A 77 8.01 -6.95 -4.06
N VAL A 78 6.75 -7.17 -3.70
CA VAL A 78 5.79 -6.11 -3.40
C VAL A 78 5.02 -6.40 -2.13
N ILE A 79 4.76 -5.37 -1.33
CA ILE A 79 3.78 -5.37 -0.24
C ILE A 79 2.75 -4.28 -0.53
N THR A 80 1.48 -4.57 -0.27
CA THR A 80 0.39 -3.65 -0.58
C THR A 80 -0.41 -3.26 0.66
N LEU A 81 -0.83 -2.01 0.75
CA LEU A 81 -1.60 -1.50 1.88
C LEU A 81 -3.07 -1.32 1.50
N GLY A 82 -3.96 -1.65 2.44
CA GLY A 82 -5.39 -1.40 2.36
C GLY A 82 -5.79 0.06 2.59
N GLY A 83 -7.10 0.31 2.59
CA GLY A 83 -7.66 1.61 2.90
C GLY A 83 -7.73 1.85 4.41
N ALA A 84 -6.95 2.80 4.91
CA ALA A 84 -6.90 3.17 6.33
C ALA A 84 -7.94 4.25 6.75
N GLY A 85 -8.86 4.62 5.85
CA GLY A 85 -9.94 5.56 6.13
C GLY A 85 -11.09 4.90 6.91
N GLY A 86 -11.83 5.69 7.69
CA GLY A 86 -12.97 5.22 8.50
C GLY A 86 -12.57 4.28 9.64
N GLN A 87 -11.30 4.28 10.03
CA GLN A 87 -10.73 3.41 11.05
C GLN A 87 -10.01 4.26 12.10
N ARG A 88 -10.02 3.79 13.35
CA ARG A 88 -9.43 4.48 14.50
C ARG A 88 -8.57 3.59 15.41
N ASP A 89 -8.71 2.27 15.32
CA ASP A 89 -8.04 1.33 16.21
C ASP A 89 -6.82 0.67 15.54
N PRO A 90 -5.59 1.13 15.82
CA PRO A 90 -4.39 0.54 15.22
C PRO A 90 -4.10 -0.89 15.72
N SER A 91 -4.70 -1.36 16.83
CA SER A 91 -4.50 -2.72 17.33
C SER A 91 -5.16 -3.79 16.46
N GLN A 92 -6.10 -3.39 15.60
CA GLN A 92 -6.79 -4.27 14.65
C GLN A 92 -6.07 -4.40 13.31
N ILE A 93 -4.91 -3.77 13.15
CA ILE A 93 -4.07 -3.91 11.96
C ILE A 93 -3.52 -5.33 11.90
N ARG A 94 -3.54 -5.90 10.70
CA ARG A 94 -3.05 -7.23 10.36
C ARG A 94 -2.14 -7.17 9.16
N LEU A 95 -1.21 -8.12 9.14
CA LEU A 95 -0.35 -8.41 8.02
C LEU A 95 -0.58 -9.86 7.60
N GLY A 96 -0.86 -10.07 6.31
CA GLY A 96 -1.16 -11.41 5.79
C GLY A 96 -1.21 -11.45 4.27
N ASP A 97 -1.83 -12.48 3.71
CA ASP A 97 -1.98 -12.62 2.26
C ASP A 97 -3.11 -11.75 1.73
N LEU A 98 -2.88 -11.02 0.64
CA LEU A 98 -3.90 -10.18 0.01
C LEU A 98 -5.20 -10.94 -0.25
N ALA A 99 -5.16 -12.23 -0.63
CA ALA A 99 -6.35 -13.02 -0.87
C ALA A 99 -7.28 -13.18 0.36
N ARG A 100 -6.73 -12.98 1.56
CA ARG A 100 -7.38 -13.14 2.87
C ARG A 100 -7.83 -11.85 3.52
N SER A 101 -7.52 -10.69 2.92
CA SER A 101 -7.93 -9.38 3.45
C SER A 101 -9.46 -9.26 3.55
N GLN A 102 -9.93 -8.62 4.62
CA GLN A 102 -11.34 -8.48 5.00
C GLN A 102 -11.63 -7.05 5.43
N HIS A 103 -12.92 -6.69 5.57
CA HIS A 103 -13.38 -5.36 6.02
C HIS A 103 -12.81 -4.15 5.26
N ASP A 104 -12.24 -4.38 4.08
CA ASP A 104 -11.56 -3.38 3.27
C ASP A 104 -12.15 -3.33 1.85
N PRO A 105 -12.94 -2.29 1.51
CA PRO A 105 -13.52 -2.16 0.18
C PRO A 105 -12.52 -1.87 -0.95
N LEU A 106 -11.40 -1.21 -0.66
CA LEU A 106 -10.34 -0.97 -1.65
C LEU A 106 -9.76 -2.32 -2.05
N LEU A 107 -9.33 -3.11 -1.07
CA LEU A 107 -8.76 -4.43 -1.30
C LEU A 107 -9.78 -5.40 -1.90
N ALA A 108 -11.06 -5.30 -1.54
CA ALA A 108 -12.11 -6.10 -2.18
C ALA A 108 -12.19 -5.84 -3.70
N ARG A 109 -12.14 -4.57 -4.12
CA ARG A 109 -12.10 -4.17 -5.54
C ARG A 109 -10.81 -4.64 -6.20
N VAL A 110 -9.66 -4.50 -5.54
CA VAL A 110 -8.37 -5.00 -6.04
C VAL A 110 -8.41 -6.51 -6.25
N ARG A 111 -8.85 -7.29 -5.26
CA ARG A 111 -8.96 -8.76 -5.38
C ARG A 111 -9.89 -9.17 -6.51
N LYS A 112 -10.99 -8.43 -6.72
CA LYS A 112 -11.91 -8.66 -7.84
C LYS A 112 -11.20 -8.41 -9.17
N GLN A 113 -10.56 -7.25 -9.33
CA GLN A 113 -9.81 -6.86 -10.52
C GLN A 113 -8.69 -7.87 -10.87
N LEU A 114 -7.89 -8.27 -9.87
CA LEU A 114 -6.82 -9.27 -10.03
C LEU A 114 -7.33 -10.61 -10.59
N ARG A 115 -8.51 -11.05 -10.17
CA ARG A 115 -9.12 -12.31 -10.64
C ARG A 115 -9.74 -12.18 -12.03
N GLN A 116 -10.28 -11.01 -12.35
CA GLN A 116 -10.94 -10.76 -13.63
C GLN A 116 -9.91 -10.58 -14.74
N ASP A 117 -8.90 -9.75 -14.51
CA ASP A 117 -8.09 -9.18 -15.59
C ASP A 117 -6.63 -9.68 -15.57
N TYR A 118 -6.18 -10.27 -14.46
CA TYR A 118 -4.76 -10.62 -14.25
C TYR A 118 -4.53 -12.09 -13.88
N ASN A 119 -5.50 -12.98 -14.12
CA ASN A 119 -5.40 -14.43 -13.93
C ASN A 119 -5.05 -14.88 -12.49
N PHE A 120 -5.35 -14.07 -11.48
CA PHE A 120 -5.24 -14.53 -10.09
C PHE A 120 -6.33 -15.56 -9.78
N SER A 121 -6.01 -16.51 -8.89
CA SER A 121 -6.92 -17.63 -8.60
C SER A 121 -8.27 -17.17 -8.06
N ARG A 122 -9.34 -17.73 -8.63
CA ARG A 122 -10.72 -17.58 -8.11
C ARG A 122 -11.01 -18.50 -6.92
N ASN A 123 -10.16 -19.49 -6.66
CA ASN A 123 -10.34 -20.42 -5.54
C ASN A 123 -10.08 -19.72 -4.20
N PRO A 124 -11.07 -19.60 -3.30
CA PRO A 124 -10.90 -18.94 -2.00
C PRO A 124 -9.88 -19.60 -1.08
N LYS A 125 -9.49 -20.85 -1.32
CA LYS A 125 -8.45 -21.55 -0.55
C LYS A 125 -7.03 -21.20 -1.02
N ARG A 126 -6.87 -20.70 -2.25
CA ARG A 126 -5.57 -20.34 -2.82
C ARG A 126 -5.13 -18.96 -2.34
N ARG A 127 -3.83 -18.81 -2.15
CA ARG A 127 -3.16 -17.56 -1.78
C ARG A 127 -2.78 -16.78 -3.03
N PHE A 128 -2.69 -15.46 -2.88
CA PHE A 128 -2.15 -14.59 -3.93
C PHE A 128 -0.63 -14.46 -3.82
N GLU A 129 -0.05 -14.80 -2.67
CA GLU A 129 1.38 -14.65 -2.38
C GLU A 129 1.84 -13.19 -2.44
N ILE A 130 0.91 -12.28 -2.16
CA ILE A 130 1.15 -10.85 -2.05
C ILE A 130 0.95 -10.47 -0.58
N PRO A 131 2.00 -10.12 0.17
CA PRO A 131 1.84 -9.63 1.53
C PRO A 131 1.03 -8.32 1.51
N CYS A 132 0.12 -8.19 2.46
CA CYS A 132 -0.83 -7.09 2.53
C CYS A 132 -1.07 -6.66 3.97
N VAL A 133 -1.14 -5.35 4.20
CA VAL A 133 -1.54 -4.75 5.48
C VAL A 133 -2.97 -4.23 5.35
N TRP A 134 -3.85 -4.63 6.26
CA TRP A 134 -5.22 -4.12 6.36
C TRP A 134 -5.63 -4.07 7.85
N SER A 135 -6.78 -3.49 8.16
CA SER A 135 -7.37 -3.58 9.50
C SER A 135 -8.62 -4.44 9.49
N GLU A 136 -8.81 -5.24 10.53
CA GLU A 136 -10.05 -5.99 10.78
C GLU A 136 -11.18 -5.08 11.29
N GLU A 137 -10.88 -3.83 11.64
CA GLU A 137 -11.87 -2.85 12.07
C GLU A 137 -12.86 -2.54 10.93
N GLN A 138 -14.15 -2.69 11.24
CA GLN A 138 -15.22 -2.30 10.33
C GLN A 138 -15.19 -0.78 10.10
N MET A 139 -15.05 -0.42 8.83
CA MET A 139 -14.96 0.96 8.37
C MET A 139 -16.23 1.76 8.70
N GLN A 140 -16.04 2.95 9.29
CA GLN A 140 -17.10 3.90 9.64
C GLN A 140 -17.22 5.00 8.59
N PHE A 141 -18.45 5.29 8.16
CA PHE A 141 -18.82 6.30 7.17
C PHE A 141 -19.47 7.50 7.85
N PRO A 142 -19.26 8.74 7.37
CA PRO A 142 -19.97 9.91 7.87
C PRO A 142 -21.46 9.82 7.52
N ASN A 143 -22.33 10.21 8.46
CA ASN A 143 -23.77 10.35 8.21
C ASN A 143 -24.16 11.84 8.04
N THR A 144 -25.40 12.10 7.64
CA THR A 144 -25.91 13.47 7.42
C THR A 144 -26.05 14.29 8.70
N ASP A 145 -26.13 13.62 9.85
CA ASP A 145 -26.36 14.24 11.16
C ASP A 145 -25.05 14.58 11.89
N GLY A 146 -23.91 14.49 11.20
CA GLY A 146 -22.57 14.78 11.75
C GLY A 146 -21.96 13.65 12.61
N GLY A 147 -22.66 12.52 12.73
CA GLY A 147 -22.17 11.28 13.31
C GLY A 147 -21.51 10.34 12.29
N VAL A 148 -21.33 9.08 12.69
CA VAL A 148 -20.80 8.01 11.84
C VAL A 148 -21.66 6.76 11.91
N CYS A 149 -21.69 5.98 10.84
CA CYS A 149 -22.37 4.68 10.77
C CYS A 149 -21.51 3.64 10.06
N SER A 150 -21.84 2.36 10.25
CA SER A 150 -21.13 1.25 9.58
C SER A 150 -21.73 0.88 8.22
N GLU A 151 -22.87 1.46 7.88
CA GLU A 151 -23.55 1.27 6.60
C GLU A 151 -22.98 2.20 5.53
N ARG A 152 -22.74 1.67 4.34
CA ARG A 152 -22.27 2.48 3.22
C ARG A 152 -23.45 3.32 2.68
N PRO A 153 -23.31 4.65 2.54
CA PRO A 153 -24.35 5.49 1.94
C PRO A 153 -24.73 5.05 0.52
N ILE A 154 -26.03 5.14 0.18
CA ILE A 154 -26.61 4.66 -1.08
C ILE A 154 -26.18 5.53 -2.28
N ASP A 155 -25.99 6.84 -2.09
CA ASP A 155 -25.51 7.78 -3.12
C ASP A 155 -23.98 7.74 -3.27
N ALA A 156 -23.48 6.56 -3.62
CA ALA A 156 -22.07 6.23 -3.71
C ALA A 156 -21.32 6.88 -4.90
N HIS A 157 -21.93 7.78 -5.67
CA HIS A 157 -21.25 8.53 -6.75
C HIS A 157 -20.20 9.52 -6.22
N ALA A 158 -20.25 9.89 -4.94
CA ALA A 158 -19.23 10.71 -4.27
C ALA A 158 -18.16 9.91 -3.49
N THR A 159 -18.24 8.57 -3.47
CA THR A 159 -17.34 7.71 -2.66
C THR A 159 -16.03 7.33 -3.37
N GLY A 160 -15.36 8.31 -3.96
CA GLY A 160 -13.92 8.17 -4.12
C GLY A 160 -13.29 8.08 -2.72
N LEU A 161 -12.16 7.38 -2.57
CA LEU A 161 -11.27 7.58 -1.40
C LEU A 161 -10.67 9.01 -1.37
N SER A 162 -11.19 9.91 -2.21
CA SER A 162 -10.90 11.33 -2.27
C SER A 162 -11.25 12.00 -0.95
N CYS A 163 -10.27 12.73 -0.44
CA CYS A 163 -10.32 13.45 0.83
C CYS A 163 -11.29 14.66 0.86
N ALA A 164 -12.03 14.92 -0.23
CA ALA A 164 -12.92 16.08 -0.36
C ALA A 164 -14.41 15.77 -0.08
N GLY A 165 -14.80 14.48 -0.02
CA GLY A 165 -16.17 14.05 0.34
C GLY A 165 -16.24 12.61 0.86
N GLY A 166 -15.08 12.06 1.25
CA GLY A 166 -14.92 10.65 1.59
C GLY A 166 -14.72 10.38 3.08
N LEU A 167 -14.31 9.14 3.37
CA LEU A 167 -14.01 8.64 4.71
C LEU A 167 -13.01 9.53 5.47
N GLY A 168 -13.31 9.83 6.73
CA GLY A 168 -12.35 10.45 7.65
C GLY A 168 -11.14 9.54 7.90
N SER A 169 -10.03 10.08 8.41
CA SER A 169 -8.84 9.27 8.74
C SER A 169 -7.98 9.91 9.81
N VAL A 170 -7.40 9.07 10.67
CA VAL A 170 -6.54 9.48 11.78
C VAL A 170 -5.10 9.01 11.56
N MET A 171 -4.15 9.85 11.95
CA MET A 171 -2.71 9.60 11.72
C MET A 171 -2.23 8.32 12.38
N THR A 172 -2.71 8.02 13.59
CA THR A 172 -2.32 6.82 14.35
C THR A 172 -2.57 5.54 13.58
N VAL A 173 -3.66 5.45 12.81
CA VAL A 173 -3.96 4.31 11.95
C VAL A 173 -3.15 4.38 10.65
N THR A 174 -3.21 5.50 9.92
CA THR A 174 -2.56 5.60 8.59
C THR A 174 -1.05 5.42 8.67
N ALA A 175 -0.41 5.94 9.72
CA ALA A 175 1.03 5.75 9.95
C ALA A 175 1.35 4.31 10.36
N SER A 176 0.54 3.70 11.24
CA SER A 176 0.75 2.32 11.68
C SER A 176 0.66 1.32 10.52
N PHE A 177 -0.24 1.52 9.56
CA PHE A 177 -0.26 0.70 8.33
C PHE A 177 1.11 0.69 7.63
N ALA A 178 1.71 1.87 7.43
CA ALA A 178 3.03 1.99 6.82
C ALA A 178 4.14 1.38 7.69
N LEU A 179 4.08 1.55 9.01
CA LEU A 179 5.07 0.98 9.94
C LEU A 179 5.04 -0.55 9.93
N PHE A 180 3.86 -1.18 9.88
CA PHE A 180 3.73 -2.63 9.72
C PHE A 180 4.33 -3.10 8.39
N ALA A 181 4.07 -2.38 7.30
CA ALA A 181 4.60 -2.72 5.99
C ALA A 181 6.14 -2.61 5.94
N VAL A 182 6.70 -1.53 6.47
CA VAL A 182 8.15 -1.31 6.54
C VAL A 182 8.82 -2.36 7.43
N SER A 183 8.23 -2.67 8.59
CA SER A 183 8.74 -3.73 9.48
C SER A 183 8.83 -5.09 8.76
N HIS A 184 7.77 -5.45 8.01
CA HIS A 184 7.79 -6.67 7.18
C HIS A 184 8.92 -6.64 6.15
N VAL A 185 9.04 -5.54 5.40
CA VAL A 185 10.06 -5.37 4.35
C VAL A 185 11.47 -5.52 4.93
N LEU A 186 11.77 -4.82 6.03
CA LEU A 186 13.08 -4.88 6.68
C LEU A 186 13.41 -6.30 7.15
N GLY A 187 12.46 -7.01 7.77
CA GLY A 187 12.65 -8.41 8.15
C GLY A 187 12.91 -9.32 6.94
N LYS A 188 12.23 -9.07 5.82
CA LYS A 188 12.40 -9.80 4.56
C LYS A 188 13.72 -9.50 3.85
N LEU A 189 14.28 -8.30 4.00
CA LEU A 189 15.58 -7.93 3.46
C LEU A 189 16.72 -8.47 4.32
N ALA A 190 16.57 -8.45 5.65
CA ALA A 190 17.57 -8.98 6.58
C ALA A 190 17.82 -10.49 6.38
N ILE A 191 16.78 -11.27 6.07
CA ILE A 191 16.92 -12.72 5.78
C ILE A 191 17.53 -12.95 4.39
N GLY A 192 17.15 -12.15 3.39
CA GLY A 192 17.56 -12.34 2.00
C GLY A 192 19.07 -12.22 1.77
N ARG A 193 19.80 -11.46 2.59
CA ARG A 193 21.27 -11.36 2.52
C ARG A 193 22.01 -12.57 3.09
N LYS A 194 21.46 -13.25 4.12
CA LYS A 194 22.14 -14.41 4.72
C LYS A 194 22.35 -15.58 3.74
N ASN A 195 21.48 -15.73 2.74
CA ASN A 195 21.59 -16.80 1.74
C ASN A 195 22.51 -16.46 0.56
N GLN A 196 23.06 -15.24 0.49
CA GLN A 196 24.01 -14.83 -0.56
C GLN A 196 25.47 -14.85 -0.06
N ASP A 197 25.68 -14.94 1.26
CA ASP A 197 27.00 -14.92 1.90
C ASP A 197 27.51 -16.33 2.30
N GLU A 198 26.78 -17.41 1.99
CA GLU A 198 27.33 -18.77 2.13
C GLU A 198 28.12 -19.13 0.86
N PRO A 199 29.46 -19.32 0.93
CA PRO A 199 30.21 -19.79 -0.22
C PRO A 199 29.74 -21.20 -0.57
N GLU A 200 29.50 -21.45 -1.86
CA GLU A 200 29.34 -22.81 -2.39
C GLU A 200 30.54 -23.64 -1.91
N ASN A 201 30.27 -24.56 -0.99
CA ASN A 201 31.26 -25.50 -0.52
C ASN A 201 31.63 -26.39 -1.71
N SER A 202 32.80 -26.11 -2.29
CA SER A 202 33.46 -26.91 -3.31
C SER A 202 33.69 -28.31 -2.74
N SER A 203 32.76 -29.22 -3.04
CA SER A 203 32.93 -30.64 -2.77
C SER A 203 33.71 -31.22 -3.94
N SER A 204 34.96 -31.61 -3.65
CA SER A 204 35.87 -32.35 -4.52
C SER A 204 35.36 -33.76 -4.80
#